data_AF-A0A7W0WRB2-F1
#
_entry.id   AF-A0A7W0WRB2-F1
#
_cell.length_a   1.000
_cell.length_b   1.000
_cell.length_c   1.000
_cell.angle_alpha   90.00
_cell.angle_beta   90.00
_cell.angle_gamma   90.00
#
_symmetry.space_group_name_H-M   'P 1'
#
loop_
_entity.id
_entity.type
_entity.pdbx_description
1 polymer ?
#
loop_
_entity_poly.entity_id
_entity_poly.type
_entity_poly.pdbx_seq_one_letter_code
_entity_poly.pdbx_strand_id
1 'polypeptide(L)'
;FRIKVYTVPGQPVHEATRKVVLAGADGVVFVADSRPDQRESNRLSWDSLVVNLKSLTIDKIPVVVQYNKRDLPDAIPLDKADTFGEPGRTLQPACAKQGEGVVPTFFDLVGRSWEYLDQDLRLAEKLGIDSAAFRNALAEHVGSLG
;
A
#
# COMPACT_ATOMS: atom_id res chain seq x y z
N PHE A 1 4.52 9.89 -17.19
CA PHE A 1 4.68 8.99 -16.03
C PHE A 1 3.77 7.79 -16.24
N ARG A 2 4.19 6.55 -15.93
CA ARG A 2 3.34 5.35 -16.09
C ARG A 2 3.36 4.55 -14.79
N ILE A 3 2.21 4.37 -14.17
CA ILE A 3 2.04 3.56 -12.97
C ILE A 3 1.80 2.11 -13.38
N LYS A 4 2.45 1.16 -12.69
CA LYS A 4 2.20 -0.27 -12.86
C LYS A 4 1.79 -0.86 -11.51
N VAL A 5 0.65 -1.53 -11.47
CA VAL A 5 0.13 -2.16 -10.25
C VAL A 5 0.30 -3.67 -10.39
N TYR A 6 0.92 -4.28 -9.37
CA TYR A 6 1.13 -5.73 -9.29
C TYR A 6 0.57 -6.24 -7.97
N THR A 7 -0.06 -7.42 -8.00
CA THR A 7 -0.54 -8.10 -6.79
C THR A 7 0.26 -9.38 -6.59
N VAL A 8 0.66 -9.66 -5.35
CA VAL A 8 1.24 -10.96 -5.03
C VAL A 8 0.28 -11.73 -4.12
N PRO A 9 -0.24 -12.90 -4.55
CA PRO A 9 -1.13 -13.69 -3.71
C PRO A 9 -0.41 -14.18 -2.45
N GLY A 10 -1.11 -14.19 -1.31
CA GLY A 10 -0.57 -14.56 0.00
C GLY A 10 -0.16 -16.03 0.15
N GLN A 11 -0.33 -16.87 -0.87
CA GLN A 11 0.04 -18.28 -0.79
C GLN A 11 1.57 -18.47 -0.84
N PRO A 12 2.16 -19.39 -0.03
CA PRO A 12 3.60 -19.61 0.06
C PRO A 12 4.30 -20.02 -1.26
N VAL A 13 3.53 -20.51 -2.24
CA VAL A 13 4.00 -21.16 -3.48
C VAL A 13 4.80 -20.23 -4.44
N HIS A 14 4.81 -18.91 -4.20
CA HIS A 14 5.44 -17.94 -5.11
C HIS A 14 6.42 -16.96 -4.43
N GLU A 15 7.34 -17.47 -3.60
CA GLU A 15 8.39 -16.64 -2.99
C GLU A 15 9.29 -15.93 -4.04
N ALA A 16 9.65 -16.61 -5.13
CA ALA A 16 10.41 -16.02 -6.22
C ALA A 16 9.65 -14.85 -6.89
N THR A 17 8.35 -15.02 -7.13
CA THR A 17 7.50 -13.96 -7.71
C THR A 17 7.35 -12.77 -6.76
N ARG A 18 7.26 -13.00 -5.44
CA ARG A 18 7.26 -11.92 -4.43
C ARG A 18 8.52 -11.06 -4.53
N LYS A 19 9.69 -11.69 -4.56
CA LYS A 19 10.97 -10.97 -4.64
C LYS A 19 11.11 -10.17 -5.93
N VAL A 20 10.72 -10.75 -7.08
CA VAL A 20 10.77 -10.05 -8.37
C VAL A 20 9.86 -8.83 -8.39
N VAL A 21 8.63 -8.95 -7.88
CA VAL A 21 7.69 -7.82 -7.84
C VAL A 21 8.18 -6.73 -6.88
N LEU A 22 8.67 -7.10 -5.70
CA LEU A 22 9.14 -6.14 -4.70
C LEU A 22 10.44 -5.43 -5.13
N ALA A 23 11.33 -6.10 -5.88
CA ALA A 23 12.60 -5.51 -6.32
C ALA A 23 12.43 -4.28 -7.23
N GLY A 24 11.30 -4.17 -7.93
CA GLY A 24 10.98 -3.03 -8.79
C GLY A 24 9.87 -2.13 -8.23
N ALA A 25 9.53 -2.26 -6.95
CA ALA A 25 8.43 -1.49 -6.35
C ALA A 25 8.93 -0.13 -5.84
N ASP A 26 8.18 0.93 -6.16
CA ASP A 26 8.37 2.29 -5.62
C ASP A 26 7.47 2.56 -4.39
N GLY A 27 6.57 1.63 -4.08
CA GLY A 27 5.63 1.69 -2.96
C GLY A 27 4.89 0.37 -2.79
N VAL A 28 4.41 0.09 -1.58
CA VAL A 28 3.65 -1.12 -1.25
C VAL A 28 2.35 -0.75 -0.53
N VAL A 29 1.24 -1.36 -0.96
CA VAL A 29 0.03 -1.47 -0.12
C VAL A 29 0.05 -2.84 0.54
N PHE A 30 0.07 -2.87 1.86
CA PHE A 30 -0.17 -4.08 2.62
C PHE A 30 -1.66 -4.19 2.96
N VAL A 31 -2.33 -5.23 2.44
CA VAL A 31 -3.76 -5.44 2.64
C VAL A 31 -3.97 -6.48 3.74
N ALA A 32 -4.38 -6.02 4.91
CA ALA A 32 -4.74 -6.83 6.06
C ALA A 32 -6.22 -7.23 6.01
N ASP A 33 -6.54 -8.43 6.51
CA ASP A 33 -7.92 -8.88 6.72
C ASP A 33 -8.44 -8.40 8.08
N SER A 34 -9.61 -7.75 8.11
CA SER A 34 -10.18 -7.20 9.35
C SER A 34 -10.78 -8.23 10.30
N ARG A 35 -10.87 -9.51 9.94
CA ARG A 35 -11.45 -10.53 10.81
C ARG A 35 -10.55 -10.85 12.01
N PRO A 36 -11.10 -11.07 13.22
CA PRO A 36 -10.33 -11.38 14.43
C PRO A 36 -9.42 -12.61 14.32
N ASP A 37 -9.87 -13.65 13.61
CA ASP A 37 -9.15 -14.91 13.38
C ASP A 37 -7.95 -14.75 12.42
N GLN A 38 -7.84 -13.61 11.72
CA GLN A 38 -6.78 -13.36 10.74
C GLN A 38 -5.63 -12.54 11.29
N ARG A 39 -5.66 -12.12 12.56
CA ARG A 39 -4.59 -11.31 13.18
C ARG A 39 -3.21 -11.94 13.06
N GLU A 40 -3.10 -13.23 13.37
CA GLU A 40 -1.83 -13.96 13.29
C GLU A 40 -1.36 -14.10 11.83
N SER A 41 -2.29 -14.41 10.91
CA SER A 41 -1.98 -14.49 9.47
C SER A 41 -1.49 -13.15 8.91
N ASN A 42 -2.14 -12.04 9.27
CA ASN A 42 -1.71 -10.70 8.92
C ASN A 42 -0.29 -10.42 9.43
N ARG A 43 0.01 -10.78 10.68
CA ARG A 43 1.33 -10.57 11.28
C ARG A 43 2.42 -11.39 10.57
N LEU A 44 2.17 -12.68 10.32
CA LEU A 44 3.09 -13.53 9.56
C LEU A 44 3.33 -13.00 8.14
N SER A 45 2.29 -12.51 7.47
CA SER A 45 2.43 -11.93 6.14
C SER A 45 3.20 -10.61 6.17
N TRP A 46 3.03 -9.80 7.21
CA TRP A 46 3.81 -8.57 7.40
C TRP A 46 5.28 -8.88 7.65
N ASP A 47 5.59 -9.83 8.54
CA ASP A 47 6.96 -10.24 8.83
C ASP A 47 7.64 -10.79 7.57
N SER A 48 6.90 -11.53 6.74
CA SER A 48 7.38 -11.97 5.42
C SER A 48 7.69 -10.80 4.48
N LEU A 49 6.83 -9.76 4.43
CA LEU A 49 7.11 -8.54 3.67
C LEU A 49 8.42 -7.88 4.14
N VAL A 50 8.58 -7.71 5.46
CA VAL A 50 9.78 -7.10 6.05
C VAL A 50 11.04 -7.90 5.71
N VAL A 51 10.99 -9.24 5.82
CA VAL A 51 12.11 -10.11 5.44
C VAL A 51 12.44 -9.98 3.96
N ASN A 52 11.44 -9.94 3.08
CA ASN A 52 11.66 -9.79 1.64
C ASN A 52 12.31 -8.44 1.31
N LEU A 53 11.81 -7.34 1.87
CA LEU A 53 12.39 -6.00 1.66
C LEU A 53 13.85 -5.95 2.11
N LYS A 54 14.17 -6.49 3.30
CA LYS A 54 15.55 -6.61 3.79
C LYS A 54 16.43 -7.44 2.86
N SER A 55 15.92 -8.56 2.35
CA SER A 55 16.67 -9.43 1.43
C SER A 55 17.00 -8.76 0.09
N LEU A 56 16.24 -7.74 -0.29
CA LEU A 56 16.42 -6.93 -1.48
C LEU A 56 17.21 -5.63 -1.20
N THR A 57 17.75 -5.46 0.01
CA THR A 57 18.43 -4.23 0.44
C THR A 57 17.57 -2.96 0.31
N ILE A 58 16.24 -3.12 0.42
CA ILE A 58 15.29 -2.00 0.39
C ILE A 58 15.03 -1.60 1.85
N ASP A 59 15.77 -0.60 2.31
CA ASP A 59 15.69 -0.15 3.71
C ASP A 59 14.51 0.79 3.97
N LYS A 60 14.09 1.57 2.97
CA LYS A 60 12.99 2.53 3.08
C LYS A 60 12.18 2.54 1.79
N ILE A 61 10.94 2.10 1.88
CA ILE A 61 9.94 2.23 0.81
C ILE A 61 8.62 2.66 1.46
N PRO A 62 7.82 3.53 0.82
CA PRO A 62 6.49 3.85 1.32
C PRO A 62 5.62 2.60 1.45
N VAL A 63 5.08 2.38 2.64
CA VAL A 63 4.11 1.30 2.89
C VAL A 63 2.82 1.89 3.46
N VAL A 64 1.72 1.71 2.74
CA VAL A 64 0.36 2.02 3.21
C VAL A 64 -0.28 0.72 3.69
N VAL A 65 -0.90 0.75 4.87
CA VAL A 65 -1.62 -0.40 5.41
C VAL A 65 -3.12 -0.19 5.22
N GLN A 66 -3.76 -1.13 4.54
CA GLN A 66 -5.20 -1.15 4.33
C GLN A 66 -5.81 -2.32 5.10
N TYR A 67 -6.77 -2.05 5.97
CA TYR A 67 -7.60 -3.07 6.60
C TYR A 67 -8.87 -3.28 5.78
N ASN A 68 -8.91 -4.37 5.02
CA ASN A 68 -10.00 -4.74 4.13
C ASN A 68 -11.06 -5.58 4.86
N LYS A 69 -12.23 -5.78 4.23
CA LYS A 69 -13.40 -6.49 4.78
C LYS A 69 -14.05 -5.77 5.96
N ARG A 70 -14.08 -4.43 5.91
CA ARG A 70 -14.73 -3.59 6.93
C ARG A 70 -16.24 -3.79 7.02
N ASP A 71 -16.86 -4.40 6.01
CA ASP A 71 -18.28 -4.76 5.96
C ASP A 71 -18.67 -5.87 6.94
N LEU A 72 -17.70 -6.63 7.45
CA LEU A 72 -17.99 -7.75 8.33
C LEU A 72 -18.39 -7.28 9.74
N PRO A 73 -19.42 -7.89 10.35
CA PRO A 73 -19.94 -7.45 11.65
C PRO A 73 -18.93 -7.65 12.79
N ASP A 74 -18.00 -8.58 12.64
CA ASP A 74 -16.93 -8.90 13.59
C ASP A 74 -15.60 -8.24 13.23
N ALA A 75 -15.56 -7.34 12.24
CA ALA A 75 -14.35 -6.63 11.84
C ALA A 75 -13.72 -5.90 13.04
N ILE A 76 -12.43 -6.17 13.29
CA ILE A 76 -11.68 -5.59 14.41
C ILE A 76 -11.75 -4.05 14.33
N PRO A 77 -12.10 -3.33 15.40
CA PRO A 77 -12.01 -1.87 15.42
C PRO A 77 -10.59 -1.37 15.08
N LEU A 78 -10.46 -0.32 14.26
CA LEU A 78 -9.14 0.14 13.77
C LEU A 78 -8.22 0.66 14.89
N ASP A 79 -8.79 1.22 15.95
CA ASP A 79 -8.07 1.62 17.17
C ASP A 79 -7.45 0.42 17.92
N LYS A 80 -7.93 -0.79 17.65
CA LYS A 80 -7.43 -2.06 18.19
C LYS A 80 -6.69 -2.92 17.16
N ALA A 81 -6.55 -2.42 15.94
CA ALA A 81 -5.86 -3.12 14.87
C ALA A 81 -4.34 -3.03 15.04
N ASP A 82 -3.61 -4.02 14.56
CA ASP A 82 -2.15 -4.01 14.60
C ASP A 82 -1.62 -2.91 13.66
N THR A 83 -0.77 -2.03 14.18
CA THR A 83 -0.07 -0.98 13.40
C THR A 83 1.27 -1.46 12.83
N PHE A 84 1.55 -2.75 13.00
CA PHE A 84 2.72 -3.46 12.49
C PHE A 84 4.04 -2.85 12.96
N GLY A 85 4.09 -2.49 14.24
CA GLY A 85 5.29 -1.97 14.90
C GLY A 85 5.56 -0.48 14.68
N GLU A 86 4.65 0.25 14.04
CA GLU A 86 4.75 1.70 13.87
C GLU A 86 3.60 2.39 14.64
N PRO A 87 3.86 2.90 15.86
CA PRO A 87 2.86 3.66 16.61
C PRO A 87 2.37 4.87 15.82
N GLY A 88 1.05 5.07 15.75
CA GLY A 88 0.45 6.19 15.02
C GLY A 88 0.34 6.00 13.51
N ARG A 89 0.73 4.83 12.96
CA ARG A 89 0.54 4.52 11.54
C ARG A 89 -0.92 4.71 11.14
N THR A 90 -1.16 5.50 10.10
CA THR A 90 -2.49 5.62 9.49
C THR A 90 -2.91 4.30 8.86
N LEU A 91 -4.08 3.80 9.27
CA LEU A 91 -4.68 2.58 8.73
C LEU A 91 -5.85 2.95 7.82
N GLN A 92 -5.80 2.53 6.57
CA GLN A 92 -6.85 2.81 5.59
C GLN A 92 -7.98 1.76 5.71
N PRO A 93 -9.22 2.11 6.07
CA PRO A 93 -10.35 1.18 6.01
C PRO A 93 -10.73 0.89 4.55
N ALA A 94 -11.09 -0.36 4.24
CA ALA A 94 -11.64 -0.69 2.92
C ALA A 94 -12.71 -1.80 2.94
N CYS A 95 -13.68 -1.67 2.04
CA CYS A 95 -14.51 -2.78 1.58
C CYS A 95 -14.27 -2.95 0.08
N ALA A 96 -13.26 -3.76 -0.28
CA ALA A 96 -12.88 -3.93 -1.68
C ALA A 96 -14.02 -4.47 -2.57
N LYS A 97 -14.95 -5.26 -2.00
CA LYS A 97 -16.14 -5.75 -2.72
C LYS A 97 -17.09 -4.64 -3.16
N GLN A 98 -17.11 -3.53 -2.42
CA GLN A 98 -17.94 -2.36 -2.68
C GLN A 98 -17.12 -1.22 -3.33
N GLY A 99 -15.82 -1.43 -3.57
CA GLY A 99 -14.91 -0.41 -4.07
C GLY A 99 -14.49 0.64 -3.03
N GLU A 100 -15.03 0.57 -1.81
CA GLU A 100 -14.77 1.54 -0.76
C GLU A 100 -13.34 1.44 -0.23
N GLY A 101 -12.68 2.59 -0.06
CA GLY A 101 -11.31 2.69 0.46
C GLY A 101 -10.21 2.27 -0.52
N VAL A 102 -10.55 1.66 -1.67
CA VAL A 102 -9.56 1.20 -2.67
C VAL A 102 -8.85 2.39 -3.34
N VAL A 103 -9.60 3.31 -3.93
CA VAL A 103 -9.04 4.50 -4.60
C VAL A 103 -8.30 5.41 -3.61
N PRO A 104 -8.85 5.75 -2.43
CA PRO A 104 -8.12 6.52 -1.42
C PRO A 104 -6.79 5.87 -1.00
N THR A 105 -6.77 4.55 -0.78
CA THR A 105 -5.53 3.83 -0.42
C THR A 105 -4.50 3.92 -1.54
N PHE A 106 -4.94 3.74 -2.79
CA PHE A 106 -4.07 3.85 -3.95
C PHE A 106 -3.48 5.25 -4.08
N PHE A 107 -4.29 6.29 -3.90
CA PHE A 107 -3.84 7.68 -3.97
C PHE A 107 -2.88 8.05 -2.84
N ASP A 108 -3.13 7.57 -1.62
CA ASP A 108 -2.20 7.72 -0.49
C ASP A 108 -0.84 7.12 -0.84
N LEU A 109 -0.81 5.88 -1.37
CA LEU A 109 0.45 5.25 -1.76
C LEU A 109 1.16 6.03 -2.88
N VAL A 110 0.45 6.35 -3.96
CA VAL A 110 1.02 7.07 -5.11
C VAL A 110 1.60 8.41 -4.67
N GLY A 111 0.91 9.12 -3.77
CA GLY A 111 1.37 10.36 -3.20
C GLY A 111 2.66 10.20 -2.39
N ARG A 112 2.77 9.17 -1.54
CA ARG A 112 3.98 8.89 -0.75
C ARG A 112 5.14 8.40 -1.62
N SER A 113 4.86 7.58 -2.64
CA SER A 113 5.86 7.13 -3.61
C SER A 113 6.43 8.30 -4.41
N TRP A 114 5.58 9.26 -4.81
CA TRP A 114 6.08 10.48 -5.45
C TRP A 114 7.04 11.24 -4.54
N GLU A 115 6.63 11.54 -3.31
CA GLU A 115 7.45 12.29 -2.34
C GLU A 115 8.77 11.57 -2.03
N TYR A 116 8.74 10.24 -1.97
CA TYR A 116 9.93 9.43 -1.78
C TYR A 116 10.88 9.51 -2.99
N LEU A 117 10.36 9.31 -4.21
CA LEU A 117 11.16 9.33 -5.43
C LEU A 117 11.69 10.73 -5.77
N ASP A 118 10.94 11.78 -5.44
CA ASP A 118 11.30 13.16 -5.76
C ASP A 118 12.59 13.60 -5.04
N GLN A 119 12.89 13.02 -3.87
CA GLN A 119 14.11 13.30 -3.09
C GLN A 119 15.38 13.05 -3.91
N ASP A 120 15.39 11.98 -4.71
CA ASP A 120 16.56 11.58 -5.49
C ASP A 120 16.42 11.94 -6.99
N LEU A 121 15.21 11.80 -7.53
CA LEU A 121 14.98 11.97 -8.97
C LEU A 121 14.64 13.40 -9.38
N ARG A 122 14.28 14.29 -8.44
CA ARG A 122 13.81 15.67 -8.69
C ARG A 122 12.71 15.69 -9.76
N LEU A 123 11.71 14.82 -9.57
CA LEU A 123 10.56 14.66 -10.46
C LEU A 123 9.80 15.97 -10.66
N ALA A 124 9.61 16.75 -9.59
CA ALA A 124 8.87 18.00 -9.65
C ALA A 124 9.52 19.00 -10.62
N GLU A 125 10.85 19.09 -10.58
CA GLU A 125 11.60 19.96 -11.50
C GLU A 125 11.63 19.40 -12.92
N LYS A 126 11.83 18.10 -13.08
CA LYS A 126 11.90 17.45 -14.40
C LYS A 126 10.58 17.46 -15.14
N LEU A 127 9.47 17.34 -14.41
CA LEU A 127 8.13 17.24 -14.98
C LEU A 127 7.35 18.56 -14.91
N GLY A 128 7.83 19.54 -14.12
CA GLY A 128 7.17 20.83 -13.93
C GLY A 128 5.86 20.74 -13.15
N ILE A 129 5.66 19.68 -12.37
CA ILE A 129 4.43 19.38 -11.63
C ILE A 129 4.82 18.94 -10.22
N ASP A 130 4.30 19.60 -9.18
CA ASP A 130 4.55 19.20 -7.80
C ASP A 130 3.64 18.03 -7.35
N SER A 131 3.91 17.50 -6.14
CA SER A 131 3.14 16.37 -5.58
C SER A 131 1.64 16.66 -5.46
N ALA A 132 1.25 17.90 -5.15
CA ALA A 132 -0.15 18.27 -4.99
C ALA A 132 -0.87 18.31 -6.35
N ALA A 133 -0.26 18.95 -7.33
CA ALA A 133 -0.76 18.98 -8.71
C ALA A 133 -0.84 17.57 -9.32
N PHE A 134 0.14 16.70 -9.04
CA PHE A 134 0.11 15.31 -9.46
C PHE A 134 -1.07 14.54 -8.83
N ARG A 135 -1.29 14.67 -7.52
CA ARG A 135 -2.43 14.04 -6.82
C ARG A 135 -3.78 14.53 -7.35
N ASN A 136 -3.90 15.83 -7.61
CA ASN A 136 -5.12 16.42 -8.17
C ASN A 136 -5.41 15.89 -9.58
N ALA A 137 -4.40 15.87 -10.47
CA ALA A 137 -4.54 15.32 -11.81
C ALA A 137 -4.91 13.82 -11.79
N LEU A 138 -4.35 13.07 -10.85
CA LEU A 138 -4.70 11.65 -10.64
C LEU A 138 -6.16 11.49 -10.20
N ALA A 139 -6.64 12.35 -9.30
CA ALA A 139 -8.01 12.34 -8.82
C ALA A 139 -9.02 12.69 -9.92
N GLU A 140 -8.73 13.70 -10.75
CA GLU A 140 -9.56 14.07 -11.90
C GLU A 140 -9.61 12.94 -12.95
N HIS A 141 -8.48 12.30 -13.23
CA HIS A 141 -8.43 11.21 -14.21
C HIS A 141 -9.21 9.96 -13.75
N VAL A 142 -9.18 9.62 -12.46
CA VAL A 142 -9.94 8.48 -11.93
C VAL A 142 -11.41 8.83 -11.71
N GLY A 143 -11.71 10.06 -11.28
CA GLY A 143 -13.07 10.55 -11.10
C GLY A 143 -13.84 10.73 -12.41
N SER A 144 -13.14 10.88 -13.54
CA SER A 144 -13.74 10.88 -14.89
C SER A 144 -13.93 9.49 -15.50
N LEU A 145 -13.46 8.43 -14.83
CA LEU A 145 -13.62 7.03 -15.23
C LEU A 145 -14.74 6.30 -14.47
N GLY A 146 -15.41 6.97 -13.53
CA GLY A 146 -16.59 6.47 -12.79
C GLY A 146 -17.88 7.09 -13.29
#